data_AF-A0A0K8TE87-F1
#
_entry.id   AF-A0A0K8TE87-F1
#
_cell.length_a   1.000
_cell.length_b   1.000
_cell.length_c   1.000
_cell.angle_alpha   90.00
_cell.angle_beta   90.00
_cell.angle_gamma   90.00
#
_symmetry.space_group_name_H-M   'P 1'
#
loop_
_entity.id
_entity.type
_entity.pdbx_description
1 polymer ?
#
loop_
_entity_poly.entity_id
_entity_poly.type
_entity_poly.pdbx_seq_one_letter_code
_entity_poly.pdbx_strand_id
1 'polypeptide(L)'
;MPKGTFNMDDFKRCYSNEDEAKSIPYFWEKFDPENYSIWYAEYKYPEELAKVFMSCNLITGMFQRLDKMRKQAFASVCLFGADNDSSISGVWVWRGQQLAFPLSPDWQIDYESYEWRKLDPAAADTKRLVHDYFSWSGTDKQGRKFNQGKIFK
;
A
#
# COMPACT_ATOMS: atom_id res chain seq x y z
N MET A 1 9.97 -8.01 19.09
CA MET A 1 10.75 -7.03 18.31
C MET A 1 10.93 -5.77 19.15
N PRO A 2 12.12 -5.12 19.13
CA PRO A 2 12.35 -3.84 19.80
C PRO A 2 11.30 -2.81 19.38
N LYS A 3 10.96 -1.87 20.26
CA LYS A 3 10.02 -0.79 19.93
C LYS A 3 10.69 0.09 18.87
N GLY A 4 10.25 -0.04 17.61
CA GLY A 4 10.74 0.81 16.52
C GLY A 4 10.44 2.27 16.82
N THR A 5 11.19 3.17 16.17
CA THR A 5 11.06 4.62 16.38
C THR A 5 9.92 5.23 15.59
N PHE A 6 9.49 4.57 14.51
CA PHE A 6 8.40 5.03 13.66
C PHE A 6 7.04 4.90 14.33
N ASN A 7 6.37 6.03 14.55
CA ASN A 7 5.01 6.07 15.07
C ASN A 7 3.99 6.03 13.92
N MET A 8 3.43 4.85 13.67
CA MET A 8 2.48 4.60 12.59
C MET A 8 1.20 5.44 12.73
N ASP A 9 0.65 5.59 13.94
CA ASP A 9 -0.59 6.35 14.17
C ASP A 9 -0.37 7.85 13.93
N ASP A 10 0.80 8.35 14.30
CA ASP A 10 1.19 9.73 14.07
C ASP A 10 1.40 10.04 12.57
N PHE A 11 2.10 9.14 11.87
CA PHE A 11 2.22 9.25 10.41
C PHE A 11 0.85 9.23 9.72
N LYS A 12 -0.05 8.30 10.10
CA LYS A 12 -1.42 8.23 9.55
C LYS A 12 -2.21 9.51 9.77
N ARG A 13 -2.05 10.14 10.94
CA ARG A 13 -2.66 11.44 11.24
C ARG A 13 -2.10 12.53 10.31
N CYS A 14 -0.78 12.61 10.18
CA CYS A 14 -0.13 13.56 9.27
C CYS A 14 -0.61 13.36 7.82
N TYR A 15 -0.58 12.13 7.31
CA TYR A 15 -1.06 11.79 5.97
C TYR A 15 -2.53 12.15 5.73
N SER A 16 -3.37 12.09 6.76
CA SER A 16 -4.81 12.39 6.63
C SER A 16 -5.14 13.88 6.67
N ASN A 17 -4.28 14.68 7.30
CA ASN A 17 -4.58 16.07 7.65
C ASN A 17 -3.73 17.08 6.88
N GLU A 18 -2.60 16.65 6.34
CA GLU A 18 -1.65 17.50 5.62
C GLU A 18 -1.54 17.07 4.16
N ASP A 19 -1.21 18.03 3.29
CA ASP A 19 -0.97 17.77 1.86
C ASP A 19 0.24 16.82 1.65
N GLU A 20 0.27 16.17 0.49
CA GLU A 20 1.33 15.27 0.06
C GLU A 20 2.74 15.90 0.12
N ALA A 21 2.83 17.21 -0.14
CA ALA A 21 4.06 17.98 -0.05
C ALA A 21 4.67 18.03 1.36
N LYS A 22 3.87 17.75 2.40
CA LYS A 22 4.34 17.64 3.80
C LYS A 22 4.33 16.20 4.29
N SER A 23 3.27 15.45 4.00
CA SER A 23 3.10 14.10 4.56
C SER A 23 4.09 13.08 4.00
N ILE A 24 4.49 13.19 2.73
CA ILE A 24 5.50 12.30 2.13
C ILE A 24 6.90 12.58 2.68
N PRO A 25 7.40 13.83 2.78
CA PRO A 25 8.64 14.10 3.50
C PRO A 25 8.59 13.64 4.96
N TYR A 26 7.46 13.84 5.65
CA TYR A 26 7.27 13.39 7.03
C TYR A 26 7.43 11.87 7.18
N PHE A 27 6.87 11.10 6.23
CA PHE A 27 7.09 9.66 6.17
C PHE A 27 8.58 9.33 6.18
N TRP A 28 9.35 9.90 5.25
CA TRP A 28 10.78 9.59 5.10
C TRP A 28 11.64 10.08 6.26
N GLU A 29 11.28 11.19 6.92
CA GLU A 29 11.99 11.67 8.11
C GLU A 29 11.82 10.72 9.31
N LYS A 30 10.63 10.13 9.46
CA LYS A 30 10.32 9.27 10.61
C LYS A 30 10.48 7.78 10.34
N PHE A 31 10.54 7.38 9.07
CA PHE A 31 10.56 5.98 8.69
C PHE A 31 11.78 5.26 9.29
N ASP A 32 11.51 4.12 9.91
CA ASP A 32 12.50 3.29 10.58
C ASP A 32 12.76 2.04 9.72
N PRO A 33 13.75 2.06 8.81
CA PRO A 33 14.01 0.94 7.91
C PRO A 33 14.53 -0.32 8.62
N GLU A 34 14.98 -0.22 9.88
CA GLU A 34 15.43 -1.38 10.67
C GLU A 34 14.23 -2.18 11.18
N ASN A 35 13.17 -1.51 11.62
CA ASN A 35 11.99 -2.16 12.21
C ASN A 35 10.76 -2.21 11.30
N TYR A 36 10.73 -1.44 10.21
CA TYR A 36 9.63 -1.40 9.26
C TYR A 36 10.12 -1.72 7.85
N SER A 37 9.22 -2.22 7.02
CA SER A 37 9.49 -2.51 5.62
C SER A 37 8.40 -1.96 4.71
N ILE A 38 8.81 -1.67 3.48
CA ILE A 38 7.95 -1.18 2.41
C ILE A 38 7.78 -2.31 1.40
N TRP A 39 6.55 -2.53 0.96
CA TRP A 39 6.20 -3.59 0.03
C TRP A 39 5.35 -3.04 -1.10
N TYR A 40 5.67 -3.48 -2.30
CA TYR A 40 4.83 -3.30 -3.47
C TYR A 40 3.95 -4.54 -3.64
N ALA A 41 2.64 -4.32 -3.80
CA ALA A 41 1.67 -5.34 -4.11
C ALA A 41 1.08 -5.08 -5.49
N GLU A 42 0.96 -6.11 -6.32
CA GLU A 42 0.27 -6.02 -7.61
C GLU A 42 -0.67 -7.22 -7.77
N TYR A 43 -1.91 -6.95 -8.17
CA TYR A 43 -2.91 -7.99 -8.34
C TYR A 43 -2.59 -8.86 -9.56
N LYS A 44 -2.62 -10.18 -9.37
CA LYS A 44 -2.18 -11.16 -10.37
C LYS A 44 -3.12 -11.34 -11.54
N TYR A 45 -4.41 -11.03 -11.36
CA TYR A 45 -5.47 -11.36 -12.32
C TYR A 45 -6.20 -10.10 -12.82
N PRO A 46 -5.50 -9.12 -13.43
CA PRO A 46 -6.15 -7.90 -13.93
C PRO A 46 -7.27 -8.18 -14.94
N GLU A 47 -7.23 -9.31 -15.64
CA GLU A 47 -8.28 -9.81 -16.54
C GLU A 47 -9.62 -10.09 -15.84
N GLU A 48 -9.62 -10.36 -14.54
CA GLU A 48 -10.84 -10.55 -13.75
C GLU A 48 -11.49 -9.22 -13.34
N LEU A 49 -10.78 -8.09 -13.53
CA LEU A 49 -11.23 -6.76 -13.13
C LEU A 49 -12.13 -6.10 -14.19
N ALA A 50 -13.39 -6.56 -14.26
CA ALA A 50 -14.35 -6.09 -15.26
C ALA A 50 -14.88 -4.67 -15.00
N LYS A 51 -15.12 -4.30 -13.74
CA LYS A 51 -15.78 -3.04 -13.36
C LYS A 51 -15.02 -2.32 -12.26
N VAL A 52 -14.77 -1.02 -12.45
CA VAL A 52 -14.03 -0.17 -11.50
C VAL A 52 -14.61 -0.23 -10.09
N PHE A 53 -15.95 -0.19 -9.95
CA PHE A 53 -16.59 -0.26 -8.64
C PHE A 53 -16.43 -1.64 -7.96
N MET A 54 -16.41 -2.72 -8.74
CA MET A 54 -16.17 -4.08 -8.22
C MET A 54 -14.73 -4.24 -7.76
N SER A 55 -13.77 -3.72 -8.53
CA SER A 55 -12.35 -3.67 -8.14
C SER A 55 -12.15 -2.89 -6.84
N CYS A 56 -12.86 -1.78 -6.67
CA CYS A 56 -12.83 -1.00 -5.42
C CYS A 56 -13.43 -1.77 -4.22
N ASN A 57 -14.50 -2.54 -4.46
CA ASN A 57 -15.10 -3.40 -3.43
C ASN A 57 -14.15 -4.54 -3.05
N LEU A 58 -13.42 -5.10 -4.01
CA LEU A 58 -12.40 -6.12 -3.77
C LEU A 58 -11.30 -5.60 -2.82
N ILE A 59 -10.75 -4.40 -3.11
CA ILE A 59 -9.75 -3.75 -2.24
C ILE A 59 -10.33 -3.51 -0.84
N THR A 60 -11.55 -2.98 -0.75
CA THR A 60 -12.19 -2.68 0.54
C THR A 60 -12.45 -3.96 1.35
N GLY A 61 -12.86 -5.05 0.69
CA GLY A 61 -13.06 -6.34 1.34
C GLY A 61 -11.77 -6.90 1.92
N MET A 62 -10.64 -6.77 1.20
CA MET A 62 -9.33 -7.14 1.73
C MET A 62 -8.97 -6.33 2.97
N PHE A 63 -9.20 -5.00 2.96
CA PHE A 63 -8.92 -4.14 4.12
C PHE A 63 -9.74 -4.55 5.35
N GLN A 64 -11.01 -4.91 5.17
CA GLN A 64 -11.87 -5.38 6.27
C GLN A 64 -11.34 -6.67 6.88
N ARG A 65 -10.89 -7.63 6.05
CA ARG A 65 -10.29 -8.88 6.54
C ARG A 65 -8.96 -8.64 7.26
N LEU A 66 -8.21 -7.61 6.84
CA LEU A 66 -6.95 -7.21 7.46
C LEU A 66 -7.10 -6.24 8.64
N ASP A 67 -8.31 -5.93 9.12
CA ASP A 67 -8.52 -4.89 10.15
C ASP A 67 -7.67 -5.09 11.43
N LYS A 68 -7.39 -6.34 11.81
CA LYS A 68 -6.49 -6.64 12.95
C LYS A 68 -5.04 -6.17 12.72
N MET A 69 -4.57 -6.14 11.47
CA MET A 69 -3.23 -5.66 11.08
C MET A 69 -3.18 -4.13 11.03
N ARG A 70 -4.33 -3.47 10.85
CA ARG A 70 -4.46 -2.04 10.60
C ARG A 70 -3.65 -1.18 11.56
N LYS A 71 -3.64 -1.47 12.87
CA LYS A 71 -2.87 -0.68 13.86
C LYS A 71 -1.36 -0.62 13.58
N GLN A 72 -0.80 -1.62 12.92
CA GLN A 72 0.65 -1.74 12.68
C GLN A 72 1.05 -1.59 11.22
N ALA A 73 0.10 -1.24 10.36
CA ALA A 73 0.32 -1.13 8.93
C ALA A 73 -0.37 0.09 8.34
N PHE A 74 0.14 0.51 7.20
CA PHE A 74 -0.43 1.53 6.34
C PHE A 74 -0.33 1.03 4.89
N ALA A 75 -1.30 1.36 4.05
CA ALA A 75 -1.14 1.16 2.61
C ALA A 75 -1.89 2.22 1.81
N SER A 76 -1.34 2.53 0.64
CA SER A 76 -2.06 3.23 -0.42
C SER A 76 -2.18 2.27 -1.60
N VAL A 77 -3.40 1.78 -1.83
CA VAL A 77 -3.73 0.89 -2.94
C VAL A 77 -4.49 1.68 -3.98
N CYS A 78 -4.00 1.64 -5.21
CA CYS A 78 -4.53 2.37 -6.35
C CYS A 78 -5.16 1.38 -7.34
N LEU A 79 -6.31 1.78 -7.86
CA LEU A 79 -6.91 1.25 -9.06
C LEU A 79 -6.54 2.17 -10.22
N PHE A 80 -5.95 1.61 -11.26
CA PHE A 80 -5.61 2.32 -12.49
C PHE A 80 -6.52 1.86 -13.64
N GLY A 81 -6.67 2.70 -14.66
CA GLY A 81 -7.40 2.38 -15.87
C GLY A 81 -8.91 2.63 -15.79
N ALA A 82 -9.70 1.82 -16.48
CA ALA A 82 -11.15 1.94 -16.59
C ALA A 82 -11.84 0.56 -16.64
N ASP A 83 -13.15 0.51 -16.82
CA ASP A 83 -13.89 -0.74 -16.96
C ASP A 83 -13.28 -1.63 -18.06
N ASN A 84 -13.11 -2.92 -17.76
CA ASN A 84 -12.48 -3.97 -18.59
C ASN A 84 -10.99 -3.78 -18.90
N ASP A 85 -10.39 -2.66 -18.50
CA ASP A 85 -8.95 -2.45 -18.60
C ASP A 85 -8.47 -1.71 -17.34
N SER A 86 -8.38 -2.46 -16.25
CA SER A 86 -7.93 -1.93 -14.97
C SER A 86 -6.89 -2.82 -14.29
N SER A 87 -6.11 -2.22 -13.38
CA SER A 87 -5.21 -2.93 -12.49
C SER A 87 -5.26 -2.39 -11.08
N ILE A 88 -4.96 -3.28 -10.14
CA ILE A 88 -4.82 -2.94 -8.74
C ILE A 88 -3.36 -3.15 -8.36
N SER A 89 -2.76 -2.11 -7.81
CA SER A 89 -1.45 -2.21 -7.17
C SER A 89 -1.37 -1.25 -6.00
N GLY A 90 -0.43 -1.45 -5.09
CA GLY A 90 -0.33 -0.61 -3.91
C GLY A 90 1.03 -0.65 -3.26
N VAL A 91 1.32 0.41 -2.51
CA VAL A 91 2.47 0.47 -1.61
C VAL A 91 1.96 0.25 -0.19
N TRP A 92 2.54 -0.74 0.47
CA TRP A 92 2.23 -1.16 1.82
C TRP A 92 3.43 -0.95 2.73
N VAL A 93 3.17 -0.57 3.97
CA VAL A 93 4.18 -0.36 5.01
C VAL A 93 3.71 -1.04 6.27
N TRP A 94 4.55 -1.88 6.88
CA TRP A 94 4.23 -2.50 8.17
C TRP A 94 5.48 -2.75 8.99
N ARG A 95 5.25 -3.06 10.26
CA ARG A 95 6.31 -3.44 11.19
C ARG A 95 6.82 -4.85 10.90
N GLY A 96 8.14 -5.02 10.91
CA GLY A 96 8.83 -6.26 10.60
C GLY A 96 9.45 -6.23 9.21
N GLN A 97 10.34 -7.19 8.95
CA GLN A 97 11.12 -7.27 7.71
C GLN A 97 10.65 -8.37 6.76
N GLN A 98 9.72 -9.21 7.21
CA GLN A 98 9.13 -10.31 6.45
C GLN A 98 7.74 -9.92 5.97
N LEU A 99 7.22 -10.70 5.01
CA LEU A 99 5.83 -10.61 4.60
C LEU A 99 4.95 -10.86 5.81
N ALA A 100 3.99 -9.98 6.08
CA ALA A 100 3.26 -10.03 7.34
C ALA A 100 2.14 -11.10 7.35
N PHE A 101 1.59 -11.48 6.19
CA PHE A 101 0.45 -12.40 6.09
C PHE A 101 0.69 -13.80 6.70
N PRO A 102 1.87 -14.44 6.53
CA PRO A 102 2.16 -15.73 7.17
C PRO A 102 2.20 -15.69 8.71
N LEU A 103 2.29 -14.50 9.34
CA LEU A 103 2.38 -14.37 10.79
C LEU A 103 1.05 -14.66 11.50
N SER A 104 -0.08 -14.63 10.79
CA SER A 104 -1.40 -14.93 11.35
C SER A 104 -2.28 -15.60 10.30
N PRO A 105 -2.94 -16.74 10.60
CA PRO A 105 -3.93 -17.34 9.71
C PRO A 105 -5.05 -16.37 9.30
N ASP A 106 -5.40 -15.42 10.18
CA ASP A 106 -6.43 -14.42 9.93
C ASP A 106 -6.09 -13.47 8.76
N TRP A 107 -4.82 -13.38 8.36
CA TRP A 107 -4.34 -12.45 7.32
C TRP A 107 -4.08 -13.14 5.97
N GLN A 108 -4.27 -14.47 5.88
CA GLN A 108 -3.85 -15.25 4.72
C GLN A 108 -4.89 -15.30 3.58
N ILE A 109 -6.02 -14.60 3.71
CA ILE A 109 -7.19 -14.84 2.85
C ILE A 109 -6.98 -14.35 1.41
N ASP A 110 -6.45 -13.14 1.19
CA ASP A 110 -6.36 -12.56 -0.16
C ASP A 110 -4.94 -12.31 -0.66
N TYR A 111 -3.96 -12.39 0.22
CA TYR A 111 -2.60 -11.96 -0.13
C TYR A 111 -2.01 -12.79 -1.28
N GLU A 112 -2.44 -14.04 -1.45
CA GLU A 112 -1.98 -14.91 -2.53
C GLU A 112 -2.41 -14.43 -3.93
N SER A 113 -3.49 -13.66 -4.02
CA SER A 113 -3.94 -13.04 -5.28
C SER A 113 -3.09 -11.84 -5.69
N TYR A 114 -2.11 -11.46 -4.86
CA TYR A 114 -1.15 -10.40 -5.14
C TYR A 114 0.27 -10.93 -5.20
N GLU A 115 1.08 -10.35 -6.08
CA GLU A 115 2.53 -10.46 -6.02
C GLU A 115 3.08 -9.44 -5.05
N TRP A 116 3.96 -9.88 -4.16
CA TRP A 116 4.56 -9.04 -3.13
C TRP A 116 6.05 -8.89 -3.37
N ARG A 117 6.52 -7.65 -3.48
CA ARG A 117 7.94 -7.33 -3.61
C ARG A 117 8.35 -6.37 -2.51
N LYS A 118 9.27 -6.82 -1.66
CA LYS A 118 9.92 -5.94 -0.69
C LYS A 118 10.73 -4.88 -1.44
N LEU A 119 10.57 -3.62 -1.05
CA LEU A 119 11.28 -2.50 -1.63
C LEU A 119 12.44 -2.09 -0.72
N ASP A 120 13.53 -1.64 -1.33
CA ASP A 120 14.66 -1.04 -0.62
C ASP A 120 14.35 0.45 -0.33
N PRO A 121 14.22 0.88 0.94
CA PRO A 121 13.93 2.27 1.29
C PRO A 121 14.99 3.27 0.80
N ALA A 122 16.23 2.83 0.58
CA ALA A 122 17.31 3.71 0.09
C ALA A 122 17.25 3.94 -1.42
N ALA A 123 16.62 3.04 -2.18
CA ALA A 123 16.56 3.10 -3.63
C ALA A 123 15.70 4.28 -4.13
N ALA A 124 16.20 4.98 -5.16
CA ALA A 124 15.49 6.10 -5.79
C ALA A 124 14.12 5.69 -6.36
N ASP A 125 14.03 4.49 -6.93
CA ASP A 125 12.78 3.94 -7.46
C ASP A 125 11.74 3.72 -6.36
N THR A 126 12.15 3.31 -5.16
CA THR A 126 11.23 3.17 -4.01
C THR A 126 10.71 4.52 -3.58
N LYS A 127 11.57 5.55 -3.53
CA LYS A 127 11.15 6.92 -3.20
C LYS A 127 10.13 7.45 -4.20
N ARG A 128 10.36 7.21 -5.49
CA ARG A 128 9.40 7.54 -6.56
C ARG A 128 8.09 6.78 -6.39
N LEU A 129 8.13 5.45 -6.21
CA LEU A 129 6.92 4.64 -6.02
C LEU A 129 6.13 5.08 -4.79
N VAL A 130 6.78 5.30 -3.65
CA VAL A 130 6.10 5.81 -2.46
C VAL A 130 5.45 7.16 -2.76
N HIS A 131 6.17 8.08 -3.39
CA HIS A 131 5.62 9.38 -3.77
C HIS A 131 4.39 9.24 -4.66
N ASP A 132 4.48 8.50 -5.75
CA ASP A 132 3.43 8.34 -6.76
C ASP A 132 2.16 7.70 -6.17
N TYR A 133 2.31 6.70 -5.29
CA TYR A 133 1.18 6.02 -4.65
C TYR A 133 0.62 6.81 -3.46
N PHE A 134 1.43 7.56 -2.73
CA PHE A 134 0.97 8.37 -1.59
C PHE A 134 0.34 9.69 -2.05
N SER A 135 0.67 10.18 -3.25
CA SER A 135 0.04 11.35 -3.88
C SER A 135 -1.03 10.99 -4.92
N TRP A 136 -1.22 9.70 -5.20
CA TRP A 136 -2.11 9.21 -6.28
C TRP A 136 -1.84 9.82 -7.66
N SER A 137 -0.59 10.18 -7.93
CA SER A 137 -0.16 10.83 -9.18
C SER A 137 0.49 9.87 -10.18
N GLY A 138 0.70 8.61 -9.79
CA GLY A 138 1.35 7.61 -10.62
C GLY A 138 0.51 7.08 -11.78
N THR A 139 1.19 6.29 -12.62
CA THR A 139 0.57 5.36 -13.57
C THR A 139 0.96 3.93 -13.20
N ASP A 140 0.19 2.96 -13.67
CA ASP A 140 0.60 1.57 -13.55
C ASP A 140 1.74 1.23 -14.54
N LYS A 141 2.20 -0.03 -14.50
CA LYS A 141 3.28 -0.52 -15.38
C LYS A 141 2.95 -0.46 -16.87
N GLN A 142 1.66 -0.43 -17.23
CA GLN A 142 1.17 -0.36 -18.61
C GLN A 142 0.82 1.09 -19.03
N GLY A 143 1.08 2.08 -18.17
CA GLY A 143 0.79 3.49 -18.45
C GLY A 143 -0.67 3.89 -18.22
N ARG A 144 -1.47 3.04 -17.58
CA ARG A 144 -2.85 3.34 -17.20
C ARG A 144 -2.87 4.40 -16.12
N LYS A 145 -3.76 5.38 -16.30
CA LYS A 145 -3.91 6.51 -15.39
C LYS A 145 -4.58 6.09 -14.09
N PHE A 146 -4.26 6.80 -13.01
CA PHE A 146 -4.96 6.66 -11.74
C PHE A 146 -6.47 6.86 -11.91
N ASN A 147 -7.26 6.00 -11.28
CA ASN A 147 -8.72 6.08 -11.26
C ASN A 147 -9.24 6.29 -9.83
N GLN A 148 -8.90 5.38 -8.92
CA GLN A 148 -9.29 5.47 -7.51
C GLN A 148 -8.16 5.05 -6.57
N GLY A 149 -8.14 5.67 -5.39
CA GLY A 149 -7.22 5.33 -4.30
C GLY A 149 -8.00 4.84 -3.09
N LYS A 150 -7.47 3.83 -2.41
CA LYS A 150 -7.98 3.31 -1.13
C LYS A 150 -6.82 3.27 -0.14
N ILE A 151 -7.02 3.90 1.00
CA ILE A 151 -6.02 3.94 2.08
C ILE A 151 -6.38 2.93 3.15
N PHE A 152 -5.43 2.08 3.49
CA PHE A 152 -5.48 1.21 4.66
C PHE A 152 -4.83 1.95 5.83
N LYS A 153 -5.62 2.43 6.79
CA LYS A 153 -5.12 3.16 7.96
C LYS A 153 -6.00 2.98 9.18
#